data_AF-A0A945CI24-F1
#
_entry.id   AF-A0A945CI24-F1
#
_cell.length_a   1.000
_cell.length_b   1.000
_cell.length_c   1.000
_cell.angle_alpha   90.00
_cell.angle_beta   90.00
_cell.angle_gamma   90.00
#
_symmetry.space_group_name_H-M   'P 1'
#
loop_
_entity.id
_entity.type
_entity.pdbx_description
1 polymer ?
#
loop_
_entity_poly.entity_id
_entity_poly.type
_entity_poly.pdbx_seq_one_letter_code
_entity_poly.pdbx_strand_id
1 'polypeptide(L)'
;MVRRPGSRRSIRRMPHYEGYPLARLGGELSAVINRVRRAFGPIPMRESASRREVKQAESTVDQTARLFLRGEADLAAWYRALRQYEDVWMTQLNQVRVKSAGRCAA
;
A
#
# COMPACT_ATOMS: atom_id res chain seq x y z
N MET A 1 -7.24 38.11 36.58
CA MET A 1 -6.68 37.70 35.28
C MET A 1 -6.07 36.31 35.41
N VAL A 2 -6.70 35.31 34.80
CA VAL A 2 -6.34 33.88 34.92
C VAL A 2 -5.27 33.53 33.88
N ARG A 3 -4.04 33.22 34.30
CA ARG A 3 -3.00 32.66 33.41
C ARG A 3 -3.25 31.17 33.26
N ARG A 4 -3.80 30.76 32.11
CA ARG A 4 -3.84 29.35 31.70
C ARG A 4 -2.42 28.90 31.31
N PRO A 5 -1.91 27.77 31.82
CA PRO A 5 -0.66 27.22 31.33
C PRO A 5 -0.89 26.67 29.92
N GLY A 6 -0.15 27.23 28.96
CA GLY A 6 -0.07 26.70 27.60
C GLY A 6 0.46 25.27 27.67
N SER A 7 -0.43 24.32 27.39
CA SER A 7 -0.15 22.92 27.17
C SER A 7 0.93 22.80 26.10
N ARG A 8 2.19 22.69 26.53
CA ARG A 8 3.28 22.23 25.68
C ARG A 8 2.95 20.77 25.39
N ARG A 9 2.26 20.54 24.26
CA ARG A 9 2.21 19.22 23.64
C ARG A 9 3.65 18.81 23.46
N SER A 10 4.15 17.98 24.37
CA SER A 10 5.36 17.21 24.17
C SER A 10 5.18 16.51 22.84
N ILE A 11 5.88 17.01 21.82
CA ILE A 11 6.13 16.26 20.60
C ILE A 11 6.86 15.04 21.12
N ARG A 12 6.11 13.94 21.35
CA ARG A 12 6.67 12.61 21.48
C ARG A 12 7.48 12.46 20.20
N ARG A 13 8.78 12.72 20.28
CA ARG A 13 9.74 12.22 19.30
C ARG A 13 9.48 10.73 19.30
N MET A 14 8.73 10.27 18.30
CA MET A 14 8.61 8.86 18.05
C MET A 14 10.01 8.33 17.89
N PRO A 15 10.30 7.13 18.45
CA PRO A 15 11.61 6.53 18.27
C PRO A 15 11.87 6.51 16.76
N HIS A 16 12.93 7.19 16.34
CA HIS A 16 13.52 6.91 15.04
C HIS A 16 13.72 5.39 15.03
N TYR A 17 13.02 4.70 14.12
CA TYR A 17 13.31 3.31 13.83
C TYR A 17 14.70 3.32 13.17
N GLU A 18 15.74 3.42 14.00
CA GLU A 18 17.12 3.20 13.59
C GLU A 18 17.16 1.81 12.94
N GLY A 19 17.34 1.81 11.62
CA GLY A 19 17.75 0.61 10.90
C GLY A 19 16.64 -0.25 10.31
N TYR A 20 15.49 0.29 9.87
CA TYR A 20 14.70 -0.45 8.88
C TYR A 20 15.38 -0.34 7.50
N PRO A 21 16.00 -1.40 6.96
CA PRO A 21 16.82 -1.25 5.77
C PRO A 21 15.93 -0.95 4.55
N LEU A 22 16.36 -0.01 3.69
CA LEU A 22 15.72 0.24 2.39
C LEU A 22 15.52 -1.06 1.58
N ALA A 23 16.51 -1.96 1.65
CA ALA A 23 16.44 -3.28 1.04
C ALA A 23 15.26 -4.11 1.53
N ARG A 24 14.87 -3.98 2.81
CA ARG A 24 13.74 -4.69 3.40
C ARG A 24 12.41 -4.13 2.90
N LEU A 25 12.24 -2.81 2.81
CA LEU A 25 11.06 -2.20 2.20
C LEU A 25 10.90 -2.65 0.74
N GLY A 26 11.98 -2.58 -0.03
CA GLY A 26 11.99 -3.04 -1.41
C GLY A 26 11.65 -4.54 -1.54
N GLY A 27 12.18 -5.37 -0.64
CA GLY A 27 11.89 -6.80 -0.58
C GLY A 27 10.42 -7.11 -0.27
N GLU A 28 9.82 -6.39 0.67
CA GLU A 28 8.41 -6.57 1.06
C GLU A 28 7.45 -6.15 -0.07
N LEU A 29 7.69 -4.99 -0.67
CA LEU A 29 6.93 -4.56 -1.84
C LEU A 29 7.08 -5.55 -3.00
N SER A 30 8.30 -6.01 -3.27
CA SER A 30 8.57 -7.00 -4.32
C SER A 30 7.84 -8.32 -4.06
N ALA A 31 7.78 -8.76 -2.80
CA ALA A 31 7.04 -9.96 -2.43
C ALA A 31 5.54 -9.82 -2.72
N VAL A 32 4.93 -8.68 -2.38
CA VAL A 32 3.51 -8.39 -2.68
C VAL A 32 3.27 -8.37 -4.19
N ILE A 33 4.08 -7.65 -4.96
CA ILE A 33 3.98 -7.58 -6.43
C ILE A 33 4.06 -8.98 -7.05
N ASN A 34 4.98 -9.82 -6.55
CA ASN A 34 5.13 -11.19 -7.05
C ASN A 34 3.93 -12.07 -6.69
N ARG A 35 3.30 -11.90 -5.52
CA ARG A 35 2.04 -12.60 -5.18
C ARG A 35 0.91 -12.19 -6.11
N VAL A 36 0.72 -10.89 -6.33
CA VAL A 36 -0.27 -10.36 -7.26
C VAL A 36 -0.06 -10.93 -8.66
N ARG A 37 1.17 -10.86 -9.20
CA ARG A 37 1.49 -11.41 -10.54
C ARG A 37 1.20 -12.90 -10.64
N ARG A 38 1.59 -13.69 -9.63
CA ARG A 38 1.30 -15.13 -9.57
C ARG A 38 -0.21 -15.39 -9.55
N ALA A 39 -0.99 -14.58 -8.83
CA ALA A 39 -2.44 -14.72 -8.78
C ALA A 39 -3.12 -14.42 -10.13
N PHE A 40 -2.62 -13.43 -10.87
CA PHE A 40 -3.07 -13.14 -12.23
C PHE A 40 -2.74 -14.27 -13.21
N GLY A 41 -1.59 -14.93 -13.06
CA GLY A 41 -1.17 -16.03 -13.92
C GLY A 41 -1.15 -15.57 -15.39
N PRO A 42 -1.93 -16.20 -16.29
CA PRO A 42 -1.97 -15.80 -17.71
C PRO A 42 -2.83 -14.56 -17.99
N ILE A 43 -3.58 -14.04 -17.01
CA ILE A 43 -4.49 -12.91 -17.22
C ILE A 43 -3.67 -11.62 -17.41
N PRO A 44 -3.87 -10.88 -18.52
CA PRO A 44 -3.17 -9.62 -18.73
C PRO A 44 -3.51 -8.59 -17.65
N MET A 45 -2.48 -8.05 -17.00
CA MET A 45 -2.64 -7.04 -15.93
C MET A 45 -2.89 -5.62 -16.48
N ARG A 46 -2.67 -5.37 -17.78
CA ARG A 46 -2.65 -4.02 -18.38
C ARG A 46 -3.95 -3.24 -18.15
N GLU A 47 -5.09 -3.88 -18.32
CA GLU A 47 -6.40 -3.24 -18.12
C GLU A 47 -6.68 -2.93 -16.65
N SER A 48 -6.25 -3.79 -15.73
CA SER A 48 -6.35 -3.53 -14.30
C SER A 48 -5.39 -2.41 -13.87
N ALA A 49 -4.18 -2.38 -14.44
CA ALA A 49 -3.16 -1.37 -14.16
C ALA A 49 -3.59 0.07 -14.50
N SER A 50 -4.49 0.24 -15.48
CA SER A 50 -5.02 1.56 -15.84
C SER A 50 -6.20 2.02 -14.98
N ARG A 51 -6.70 1.16 -14.07
CA ARG A 51 -7.81 1.50 -13.19
C ARG A 51 -7.39 2.53 -12.16
N ARG A 52 -8.29 3.47 -11.87
CA ARG A 52 -8.04 4.58 -10.96
C ARG A 52 -7.68 4.09 -9.56
N GLU A 53 -8.35 3.04 -9.09
CA GLU A 53 -8.14 2.43 -7.78
C GLU A 53 -6.73 1.85 -7.66
N VAL A 54 -6.26 1.18 -8.73
CA VAL A 54 -4.90 0.64 -8.79
C VAL A 54 -3.87 1.76 -8.78
N LYS A 55 -4.08 2.82 -9.57
CA LYS A 55 -3.21 4.02 -9.56
C LYS A 55 -3.17 4.71 -8.21
N GLN A 56 -4.30 4.80 -7.52
CA GLN A 56 -4.36 5.37 -6.18
C GLN A 56 -3.63 4.49 -5.15
N ALA A 57 -3.76 3.17 -5.25
CA ALA A 57 -3.04 2.25 -4.38
C ALA A 57 -1.52 2.29 -4.63
N GLU A 58 -1.07 2.33 -5.89
CA GLU A 58 0.34 2.55 -6.27
C GLU A 58 0.87 3.86 -5.65
N SER A 59 0.15 4.96 -5.81
CA SER A 59 0.52 6.26 -5.24
C SER A 59 0.56 6.24 -3.71
N THR A 60 -0.35 5.51 -3.06
CA THR A 60 -0.40 5.36 -1.61
C THR A 60 0.85 4.64 -1.09
N VAL A 61 1.25 3.53 -1.73
CA VAL A 61 2.48 2.80 -1.38
C VAL A 61 3.71 3.70 -1.53
N ASP A 62 3.82 4.43 -2.64
CA ASP A 62 4.94 5.35 -2.88
C ASP A 62 4.99 6.47 -1.84
N GLN A 63 3.85 7.06 -1.51
CA GLN A 63 3.76 8.11 -0.50
C GLN A 63 4.11 7.58 0.89
N THR A 64 3.54 6.44 1.29
CA THR A 64 3.83 5.83 2.60
C THR A 64 5.28 5.42 2.72
N ALA A 65 5.91 4.89 1.65
CA ALA A 65 7.34 4.61 1.65
C ALA A 65 8.16 5.88 1.91
N ARG A 66 7.85 6.99 1.25
CA ARG A 66 8.55 8.28 1.47
C ARG A 66 8.36 8.79 2.90
N LEU A 67 7.14 8.72 3.44
CA LEU A 67 6.85 9.14 4.81
C LEU A 67 7.59 8.25 5.83
N PHE A 68 7.60 6.94 5.60
CA PHE A 68 8.29 5.99 6.46
C PHE A 68 9.80 6.24 6.49
N LEU A 69 10.41 6.50 5.33
CA LEU A 69 11.83 6.84 5.22
C LEU A 69 12.20 8.19 5.87
N ARG A 70 11.25 9.10 6.00
CA ARG A 70 11.41 10.37 6.74
C ARG A 70 11.14 10.23 8.24
N GLY A 71 10.71 9.06 8.71
CA GLY A 71 10.27 8.85 10.09
C GLY A 71 8.89 9.47 10.40
N GLU A 72 8.13 9.85 9.36
CA GLU A 72 6.79 10.45 9.47
C GLU A 72 5.66 9.39 9.43
N ALA A 73 5.98 8.15 9.07
CA ALA A 73 5.08 7.01 9.15
C ALA A 73 5.74 5.85 9.90
N ASP A 74 4.91 5.03 10.56
CA ASP A 74 5.35 3.85 11.28
C ASP A 74 5.24 2.58 10.43
N LEU A 75 5.78 1.48 10.96
CA LEU A 75 5.81 0.19 10.24
C LEU A 75 4.39 -0.35 10.01
N ALA A 76 3.46 -0.04 10.92
CA ALA A 76 2.05 -0.39 10.77
C ALA A 76 1.40 0.35 9.60
N ALA A 77 1.74 1.61 9.34
CA ALA A 77 1.28 2.35 8.17
C ALA A 77 1.84 1.73 6.88
N TRP A 78 3.12 1.35 6.87
CA TRP A 78 3.72 0.65 5.73
C TRP A 78 2.99 -0.66 5.39
N TYR A 79 2.77 -1.53 6.38
CA TYR A 79 2.06 -2.80 6.14
C TYR A 79 0.60 -2.61 5.73
N ARG A 80 -0.08 -1.58 6.25
CA ARG A 80 -1.44 -1.22 5.80
C ARG A 80 -1.45 -0.80 4.34
N ALA A 81 -0.48 0.01 3.89
CA ALA A 81 -0.38 0.41 2.49
C ALA A 81 -0.12 -0.80 1.57
N LEU A 82 0.78 -1.71 1.96
CA LEU A 82 1.03 -2.94 1.20
C LEU A 82 -0.21 -3.84 1.09
N ARG A 83 -0.94 -4.01 2.20
CA ARG A 83 -2.17 -4.81 2.22
C ARG A 83 -3.24 -4.19 1.33
N GLN A 84 -3.45 -2.87 1.42
CA GLN A 84 -4.40 -2.17 0.57
C GLN A 84 -4.05 -2.31 -0.91
N TYR A 85 -2.76 -2.23 -1.26
CA TYR A 85 -2.30 -2.48 -2.61
C TYR A 85 -2.67 -3.89 -3.09
N GLU A 86 -2.36 -4.92 -2.30
CA GLU A 86 -2.70 -6.30 -2.63
C GLU A 86 -4.22 -6.50 -2.78
N ASP A 87 -5.02 -5.98 -1.86
CA ASP A 87 -6.48 -6.11 -1.87
C ASP A 87 -7.12 -5.46 -3.11
N VAL A 88 -6.65 -4.28 -3.50
CA VAL A 88 -7.13 -3.59 -4.70
C VAL A 88 -6.82 -4.41 -5.96
N TRP A 89 -5.61 -4.95 -6.08
CA TRP A 89 -5.24 -5.81 -7.20
C TRP A 89 -6.03 -7.10 -7.24
N MET A 90 -6.26 -7.75 -6.10
CA MET A 90 -7.07 -8.98 -6.01
C MET A 90 -8.54 -8.73 -6.33
N THR A 91 -9.06 -7.54 -5.98
CA THR A 91 -10.40 -7.11 -6.38
C THR A 91 -10.51 -6.98 -7.90
N GLN A 92 -9.53 -6.35 -8.55
CA GLN A 92 -9.50 -6.24 -10.02
C GLN A 92 -9.40 -7.61 -10.70
N LEU A 93 -8.57 -8.51 -10.17
CA LEU A 93 -8.48 -9.89 -10.65
C LEU A 93 -9.84 -10.61 -10.59
N ASN A 94 -10.54 -10.50 -9.46
CA ASN A 94 -11.86 -11.10 -9.29
C ASN A 94 -12.89 -10.52 -10.27
N GLN A 95 -12.89 -9.21 -10.50
CA GLN A 95 -13.76 -8.57 -11.49
C GLN A 95 -13.50 -9.08 -12.90
N VAL A 96 -12.22 -9.23 -13.29
CA VAL A 96 -11.84 -9.78 -14.59
C VAL A 96 -12.29 -11.23 -14.73
N ARG A 97 -12.08 -12.07 -13.70
CA ARG A 97 -12.51 -13.48 -13.69
C ARG A 97 -14.02 -13.62 -13.83
N VAL A 98 -14.81 -12.82 -13.09
CA VAL A 98 -16.27 -12.82 -13.18
C VAL A 98 -16.73 -12.39 -14.58
N LYS A 99 -16.14 -11.33 -15.14
CA LYS A 99 -16.47 -10.85 -16.50
C LYS A 99 -16.15 -11.88 -17.59
N SER A 100 -15.09 -12.68 -17.41
CA SER A 100 -14.74 -13.74 -18.35
C SER A 100 -15.66 -14.95 -18.21
N ALA A 101 -16.01 -15.36 -16.98
CA ALA A 101 -16.95 -16.46 -16.73
C ALA A 101 -18.36 -16.14 -17.27
N GLY A 102 -18.85 -14.92 -17.07
CA GLY A 102 -20.15 -14.48 -17.61
C GLY A 102 -20.20 -14.39 -19.14
N ARG A 103 -19.05 -14.27 -19.82
CA ARG A 103 -18.96 -14.27 -21.29
C ARG A 103 -18.93 -15.67 -21.91
N CYS A 104 -18.63 -16.71 -21.15
CA CYS A 104 -18.69 -18.09 -21.63
C CYS A 104 -20.05 -18.76 -21.41
N ALA A 105 -20.94 -18.13 -20.63
CA ALA A 105 -22.26 -18.65 -20.28
C ALA A 105 -23.42 -18.02 -21.09
N ALA A 106 -23.11 -17.12 -22.02
CA ALA A 106 -24.06 -16.44 -22.92
C ALA A 106 -23.74 -16.80 -24.37
#